data_AF-A0A0F9SU68-F1
#
_entry.id   AF-A0A0F9SU68-F1
#
_cell.length_a   1.000
_cell.length_b   1.000
_cell.length_c   1.000
_cell.angle_alpha   90.00
_cell.angle_beta   90.00
_cell.angle_gamma   90.00
#
_symmetry.space_group_name_H-M   'P 1'
#
loop_
_entity.id
_entity.type
_entity.pdbx_description
1 polymer ?
#
loop_
_entity_poly.entity_id
_entity_poly.type
_entity_poly.pdbx_seq_one_letter_code
_entity_poly.pdbx_strand_id
1 'polypeptide(L)' 'MEDLLLGLRHKLERFVDTLGGKSIGAGTNLLTGEVDFSFDLGEKTYSVRIAEIKLERR' A
#
# COMPACT_ATOMS: atom_id res chain seq x y z
N MET A 1 14.32 -1.84 -6.66
CA MET A 1 13.01 -1.41 -7.22
C MET A 1 11.87 -1.84 -6.29
N GLU A 2 11.87 -3.08 -5.79
CA GLU A 2 11.01 -3.53 -4.67
C GLU A 2 11.07 -2.59 -3.45
N ASP A 3 12.24 -2.08 -3.09
CA ASP A 3 12.40 -1.17 -1.95
C ASP A 3 11.61 0.14 -2.05
N LEU A 4 11.33 0.63 -3.27
CA LEU A 4 10.64 1.91 -3.44
C LEU A 4 9.14 1.78 -3.16
N LEU A 5 8.49 0.78 -3.75
CA LEU A 5 7.06 0.53 -3.57
C LEU A 5 6.79 0.11 -2.12
N LEU A 6 7.59 -0.81 -1.58
CA LEU A 6 7.53 -1.20 -0.18
C LEU A 6 7.77 -0.01 0.77
N GLY A 7 8.75 0.84 0.45
CA GLY A 7 9.00 2.07 1.19
C GLY A 7 7.84 3.05 1.15
N LEU A 8 7.14 3.17 0.01
CA LEU A 8 5.94 3.98 -0.12
C LEU A 8 4.77 3.42 0.70
N ARG A 9 4.56 2.09 0.67
CA ARG A 9 3.57 1.42 1.53
C ARG A 9 3.80 1.76 3.00
N HIS A 10 5.03 1.59 3.51
CA HIS A 10 5.35 1.89 4.91
C HIS A 10 5.13 3.36 5.30
N LYS A 11 5.25 4.31 4.35
CA LYS A 11 4.94 5.72 4.60
C LYS A 11 3.44 5.95 4.71
N LEU A 12 2.65 5.29 3.86
CA LEU A 12 1.19 5.40 3.88
C LEU A 12 0.58 4.70 5.09
N GLU A 13 1.10 3.52 5.47
CA GLU A 13 0.71 2.84 6.72
C GLU A 13 0.95 3.75 7.94
N ARG A 14 2.15 4.35 8.05
CA ARG A 14 2.43 5.32 9.12
C ARG A 14 1.50 6.52 9.11
N PHE A 15 1.15 7.03 7.93
CA PHE A 15 0.19 8.14 7.82
C PHE A 15 -1.19 7.71 8.34
N VAL A 16 -1.64 6.51 7.99
CA VAL A 16 -2.90 5.94 8.54
C VAL A 16 -2.86 5.82 10.05
N ASP A 17 -1.74 5.37 10.62
CA ASP A 17 -1.56 5.31 12.08
C ASP A 17 -1.73 6.70 12.72
N THR A 18 -1.20 7.76 12.08
CA THR A 18 -1.37 9.15 12.57
C THR A 18 -2.82 9.64 12.53
N LEU A 19 -3.65 9.07 11.66
CA LEU A 19 -5.08 9.36 11.57
C LEU A 19 -5.91 8.53 12.57
N GLY A 20 -5.27 7.65 13.36
CA GLY A 20 -5.95 6.71 14.25
C GLY A 20 -6.58 5.52 13.51
N GLY A 21 -6.13 5.23 12.29
CA GLY A 21 -6.56 4.05 11.56
C GLY A 21 -5.94 2.78 12.15
N LYS A 22 -6.67 1.66 12.03
CA LYS A 22 -6.22 0.35 12.50
C LYS A 22 -5.86 -0.52 11.31
N SER A 23 -4.58 -0.90 11.19
CA SER A 23 -4.13 -1.83 10.15
C SER A 23 -4.77 -3.22 10.31
N ILE A 24 -5.20 -3.79 9.19
CA ILE A 24 -5.86 -5.10 9.11
C ILE A 24 -4.97 -6.13 8.42
N GLY A 25 -4.27 -5.72 7.36
CA GLY A 25 -3.45 -6.61 6.55
C GLY A 25 -2.60 -5.85 5.56
N ALA A 26 -1.49 -6.48 5.15
CA ALA A 26 -0.58 -5.92 4.16
C ALA A 26 0.11 -7.03 3.38
N GLY A 27 0.32 -6.80 2.09
CA GLY A 27 0.83 -7.79 1.15
C GLY A 27 1.92 -7.23 0.24
N THR A 28 2.70 -8.14 -0.33
CA THR A 28 3.64 -7.85 -1.41
C THR A 28 3.60 -9.01 -2.40
N ASN A 29 3.25 -8.70 -3.64
CA ASN A 29 3.30 -9.66 -4.73
C ASN A 29 4.75 -9.77 -5.23
N LEU A 30 5.43 -10.86 -4.85
CA LEU A 30 6.84 -11.10 -5.21
C LEU A 30 7.07 -11.29 -6.72
N LEU A 31 6.02 -11.52 -7.51
CA LEU A 31 6.15 -11.66 -8.97
C LEU A 31 6.12 -10.30 -9.68
N THR A 32 5.37 -9.33 -9.16
CA THR A 32 5.17 -8.02 -9.79
C THR A 32 5.81 -6.86 -9.03
N GLY A 33 6.22 -7.08 -7.78
CA GLY A 33 6.66 -6.03 -6.85
C GLY A 33 5.51 -5.16 -6.32
N GLU A 34 4.27 -5.47 -6.68
CA GLU A 34 3.08 -4.72 -6.25
C GLU A 34 2.86 -4.88 -4.74
N VAL A 35 2.47 -3.80 -4.08
CA VAL A 35 2.25 -3.80 -2.63
C VAL A 35 0.86 -3.30 -2.31
N ASP A 36 0.27 -3.87 -1.26
CA ASP A 36 -1.07 -3.52 -0.81
C ASP A 36 -1.15 -3.51 0.71
N PHE A 37 -2.13 -2.76 1.22
CA PHE A 37 -2.51 -2.79 2.62
C PHE A 37 -3.95 -2.33 2.82
N SER A 38 -4.56 -2.79 3.91
CA SER A 38 -5.94 -2.48 4.29
C SER A 38 -5.99 -2.03 5.75
N PHE A 39 -6.88 -1.08 6.03
CA PHE A 39 -7.04 -0.50 7.36
C PHE A 39 -8.48 -0.05 7.61
N ASP A 40 -8.88 -0.05 8.87
CA ASP A 40 -10.13 0.57 9.32
C ASP A 40 -9.88 2.01 9.71
N LEU A 41 -10.74 2.92 9.28
CA LEU A 41 -10.76 4.31 9.73
C LEU A 41 -12.21 4.70 10.04
N GLY A 42 -12.51 4.84 11.32
CA GLY A 42 -13.89 4.91 11.80
C GLY A 42 -14.62 3.58 11.60
N GLU A 43 -15.79 3.61 10.95
CA GLU A 43 -16.63 2.43 10.67
C GLU A 43 -16.43 1.88 9.24
N LYS A 44 -15.38 2.33 8.54
CA LYS A 44 -15.12 1.97 7.15
C LYS A 44 -13.76 1.31 7.00
N THR A 45 -13.75 0.25 6.20
CA THR A 45 -12.53 -0.42 5.77
C THR A 45 -12.06 0.14 4.43
N TYR A 46 -10.80 0.50 4.36
CA TYR A 46 -10.13 1.00 3.16
C TYR A 46 -9.08 -0.01 2.72
N SER A 47 -8.78 -0.01 1.42
CA SER A 47 -7.72 -0.83 0.83
C SER A 47 -6.95 0.00 -0.18
N VAL A 48 -5.63 -0.03 -0.07
CA VAL A 48 -4.70 0.72 -0.92
C VAL A 48 -3.83 -0.28 -1.65
N ARG A 49 -3.71 -0.09 -2.97
CA ARG A 49 -2.89 -0.90 -3.87
C ARG A 49 -1.94 0.01 -4.62
N ILE A 50 -0.66 -0.35 -4.64
CA ILE A 50 0.41 0.45 -5.25
C ILE A 50 1.15 -0.44 -6.25
N ALA A 51 1.03 -0.08 -7.53
CA ALA A 51 1.66 -0.77 -8.65
C ALA A 51 2.47 0.20 -9.51
N GLU A 52 3.55 -0.28 -10.12
CA GLU A 52 4.27 0.48 -11.14
C GLU A 52 3.48 0.44 -12.46
N ILE A 53 3.19 1.62 -13.03
CA ILE A 53 2.54 1.72 -14.33
C ILE A 53 3.61 1.54 -15.41
N LYS A 54 3.59 0.40 -16.09
CA LYS A 54 4.40 0.18 -17.30
C LYS A 54 3.76 0.96 -18.45
N LEU A 55 4.28 2.16 -18.73
CA LEU A 55 3.93 2.88 -19.95
C LEU A 55 4.56 2.15 -21.15
N GLU A 56 3.73 1.50 -21.96
CA GLU A 56 4.19 1.02 -23.27
C GLU A 56 4.51 2.24 -24.13
N ARG A 57 5.80 2.42 -24.45
CA ARG A 57 6.24 3.38 -25.48
C ARG A 57 5.68 2.88 -26.82
N ARG A 58 4.64 3.55 -27.32
CA ARG A 58 4.21 3.48 -28.71
C ARG A 58 5.16 4.24 -29.61
#